data_AF-A0AAV1DBI5-F1
#
_entry.id   AF-A0AAV1DBI5-F1
#
_cell.length_a   1.000
_cell.length_b   1.000
_cell.length_c   1.000
_cell.angle_alpha   90.00
_cell.angle_beta   90.00
_cell.angle_gamma   90.00
#
_symmetry.space_group_name_H-M   'P 1'
#
loop_
_entity.id
_entity.type
_entity.pdbx_description
1 polymer ?
#
loop_
_entity_poly.entity_id
_entity_poly.type
_entity_poly.pdbx_seq_one_letter_code
_entity_poly.pdbx_strand_id
1 'polypeptide(L)'
;MDADVDHYVVLGLPSGEEGAKLTEQEITKAYKSMALKLHPDKNRDNPDAHANFHRLKTSYEILKDEKARKLFDDLIRMREEKIRRQSFQDAKRRKMVSDLEERERSAFAYDPHVKARTEEERIARQFKEEVARIRAKFGNKITSPAPPTHHKEKSRTSKGNNKDGSISEEDREKMLKVSWDNVGDDYTAQRLREIFGEFGKVEDVVIMSTKKKKKKRSALIAMASKDAALAATGNVLGDLSNPLLVLPLDPVQASPLPTFSGAQINVDQEEPPLSKFVGAGYQSFEDSVLEKLKKV
;
A
#
# COMPACT_ATOMS: atom_id res chain seq x y z
N MET A 1 8.44 -16.51 -48.33
CA MET A 1 7.60 -15.31 -48.18
C MET A 1 7.84 -14.77 -46.80
N ASP A 2 8.38 -13.56 -46.70
CA ASP A 2 8.72 -12.94 -45.41
C ASP A 2 7.42 -12.45 -44.74
N ALA A 3 6.64 -13.37 -44.17
CA ALA A 3 5.32 -13.11 -43.60
C ALA A 3 5.33 -12.14 -42.40
N ASP A 4 6.51 -11.85 -41.85
CA ASP A 4 6.70 -10.88 -40.78
C ASP A 4 7.02 -9.46 -41.25
N VAL A 5 7.30 -9.27 -42.55
CA VAL A 5 7.61 -7.94 -43.07
C VAL A 5 6.33 -7.19 -43.39
N ASP A 6 6.25 -5.97 -42.87
CA ASP A 6 5.14 -5.07 -43.17
C ASP A 6 5.31 -4.45 -44.57
N HIS A 7 4.53 -4.92 -45.53
CA HIS A 7 4.58 -4.46 -46.91
C HIS A 7 4.21 -2.99 -47.08
N TYR A 8 3.32 -2.42 -46.24
CA TYR A 8 2.96 -1.01 -46.30
C TYR A 8 4.14 -0.13 -45.88
N VAL A 9 4.84 -0.50 -44.80
CA VAL A 9 6.02 0.22 -44.30
C VAL A 9 7.15 0.21 -45.32
N VAL A 10 7.36 -0.91 -46.04
CA VAL A 10 8.38 -0.99 -47.10
C VAL A 10 8.11 0.00 -48.26
N LEU A 11 6.84 0.26 -48.57
CA LEU A 11 6.45 1.26 -49.57
C LEU A 11 6.46 2.70 -49.02
N GLY A 12 6.69 2.87 -47.71
CA GLY A 12 6.64 4.16 -47.02
C GLY A 12 5.20 4.64 -46.78
N LEU A 13 4.25 3.71 -46.66
CA LEU A 13 2.85 3.96 -46.40
C LEU A 13 2.51 3.64 -44.93
N PRO A 14 1.45 4.25 -44.36
CA PRO A 14 1.00 3.91 -43.02
C PRO A 14 0.50 2.46 -42.99
N SER A 15 0.83 1.76 -41.91
CA SER A 15 0.40 0.38 -41.67
C SER A 15 -0.93 0.31 -40.89
N GLY A 16 -1.51 -0.88 -40.81
CA GLY A 16 -2.74 -1.16 -40.07
C GLY A 16 -3.99 -0.71 -40.82
N GLU A 17 -4.98 -0.20 -40.08
CA GLU A 17 -6.28 0.23 -40.63
C GLU A 17 -6.17 1.40 -41.61
N GLU A 18 -5.13 2.22 -41.51
CA GLU A 18 -4.87 3.29 -42.47
C GLU A 18 -4.36 2.72 -43.80
N GLY A 19 -3.46 1.73 -43.76
CA GLY A 19 -2.96 1.02 -44.94
C GLY A 19 -4.07 0.32 -45.73
N ALA A 20 -5.05 -0.26 -45.04
CA ALA A 20 -6.21 -0.92 -45.66
C ALA A 20 -7.12 0.06 -46.42
N LYS A 21 -7.15 1.35 -46.03
CA LYS A 21 -7.97 2.38 -46.68
C LYS A 21 -7.36 2.93 -47.97
N LEU A 22 -6.08 2.68 -48.22
CA LEU A 22 -5.39 3.23 -49.39
C LEU A 22 -5.92 2.64 -50.70
N THR A 23 -5.97 3.48 -51.72
CA THR A 23 -6.32 3.06 -53.08
C THR A 23 -5.11 2.48 -53.82
N GLU A 24 -5.35 1.61 -54.80
CA GLU A 24 -4.28 1.04 -55.64
C GLU A 24 -3.43 2.11 -56.36
N GLN A 25 -4.04 3.26 -56.65
CA GLN A 25 -3.38 4.41 -57.27
C GLN A 25 -2.33 5.01 -56.33
N GLU A 26 -2.65 5.15 -55.04
CA GLU A 26 -1.74 5.64 -54.01
C GLU A 26 -0.59 4.66 -53.79
N ILE A 27 -0.87 3.36 -53.73
CA ILE A 27 0.14 2.30 -53.62
C ILE A 27 1.10 2.33 -54.81
N THR A 28 0.56 2.47 -56.03
CA THR A 28 1.38 2.56 -57.25
C THR A 28 2.22 3.84 -57.29
N LYS A 29 1.68 4.97 -56.82
CA LYS A 29 2.40 6.24 -56.71
C LYS A 29 3.55 6.13 -55.70
N ALA A 30 3.30 5.55 -54.53
CA ALA A 30 4.29 5.32 -53.49
C ALA A 30 5.41 4.41 -53.99
N TYR A 31 5.07 3.28 -54.61
CA TYR A 31 6.03 2.36 -55.22
C TYR A 31 6.93 3.07 -56.23
N LYS A 32 6.37 3.84 -57.17
CA LYS A 32 7.17 4.60 -58.16
C LYS A 32 8.13 5.59 -57.48
N SER A 33 7.66 6.29 -56.45
CA SER A 33 8.47 7.24 -55.71
C SER A 33 9.62 6.57 -54.95
N MET A 34 9.37 5.39 -54.39
CA MET A 34 10.36 4.63 -53.61
C MET A 34 11.34 3.90 -54.50
N ALA A 35 10.88 3.37 -55.65
CA ALA A 35 11.71 2.69 -56.63
C ALA A 35 12.77 3.63 -57.23
N LEU A 36 12.43 4.90 -57.45
CA LEU A 36 13.40 5.92 -57.89
C LEU A 36 14.46 6.24 -56.82
N LYS A 37 14.08 6.19 -55.54
CA LYS A 37 14.99 6.43 -54.41
C LYS A 37 15.92 5.25 -54.16
N LEU A 38 15.41 4.03 -54.27
CA LEU A 38 16.11 2.78 -53.98
C LEU A 38 16.67 2.09 -55.24
N HIS A 39 16.72 2.79 -56.38
CA HIS A 39 17.19 2.19 -57.62
C HIS A 39 18.68 1.80 -57.50
N PRO A 40 19.07 0.56 -57.86
CA PRO A 40 20.45 0.09 -57.71
C PRO A 40 21.45 0.87 -58.56
N ASP A 41 21.02 1.46 -59.69
CA ASP A 41 21.88 2.31 -60.53
C ASP A 41 22.24 3.65 -59.87
N LYS A 42 21.40 4.18 -58.99
CA LYS A 42 21.67 5.44 -58.28
C LYS A 42 22.42 5.21 -56.97
N ASN A 43 22.28 4.03 -56.37
CA ASN A 43 22.87 3.65 -55.09
C ASN A 43 23.94 2.56 -55.27
N ARG A 44 24.87 2.76 -56.20
CA ARG A 44 25.93 1.78 -56.52
C ARG A 44 26.92 1.55 -55.37
N ASP A 45 26.99 2.50 -54.44
CA ASP A 45 27.87 2.45 -53.27
C ASP A 45 27.30 1.59 -52.13
N ASN A 46 26.01 1.24 -52.18
CA ASN A 46 25.35 0.48 -51.12
C ASN A 46 25.16 -1.00 -51.55
N PRO A 47 25.83 -1.97 -50.89
CA PRO A 47 25.67 -3.39 -51.21
C PRO A 47 24.25 -3.91 -50.99
N ASP A 48 23.45 -3.27 -50.11
CA ASP A 48 22.08 -3.67 -49.81
C ASP A 48 21.04 -3.08 -50.78
N ALA A 49 21.45 -2.22 -51.73
CA ALA A 49 20.53 -1.56 -52.66
C ALA A 49 19.71 -2.58 -53.47
N HIS A 50 20.35 -3.67 -53.92
CA HIS A 50 19.67 -4.73 -54.66
C HIS A 50 18.63 -5.47 -53.81
N ALA A 51 18.99 -5.81 -52.57
CA ALA A 51 18.09 -6.51 -51.64
C ALA A 51 16.87 -5.64 -51.27
N ASN A 52 17.10 -4.35 -51.00
CA ASN A 52 16.02 -3.40 -50.68
C ASN A 52 15.10 -3.17 -51.88
N PHE A 53 15.63 -3.08 -53.09
CA PHE A 53 14.83 -2.98 -54.30
C PHE A 53 14.00 -4.24 -54.55
N HIS A 54 14.58 -5.42 -54.29
CA HIS A 54 13.85 -6.69 -54.38
C HIS A 54 12.69 -6.74 -53.37
N ARG A 55 12.93 -6.38 -52.11
CA ARG A 55 11.89 -6.27 -51.07
C ARG A 55 10.78 -5.31 -51.46
N LEU A 56 11.14 -4.14 -52.01
CA LEU A 56 10.17 -3.16 -52.48
C LEU A 56 9.29 -3.73 -53.60
N LYS A 57 9.90 -4.44 -54.56
CA LYS A 57 9.17 -5.09 -55.66
C LYS A 57 8.24 -6.18 -55.15
N THR A 58 8.70 -7.06 -54.27
CA THR A 58 7.88 -8.13 -53.68
C THR A 58 6.70 -7.56 -52.89
N SER A 59 6.91 -6.52 -52.09
CA SER A 59 5.83 -5.85 -51.34
C SER A 59 4.79 -5.23 -52.28
N TYR A 60 5.22 -4.62 -53.40
CA TYR A 60 4.29 -4.07 -54.38
C TYR A 60 3.46 -5.16 -55.08
N GLU A 61 4.07 -6.31 -55.42
CA GLU A 61 3.36 -7.43 -56.04
C GLU A 61 2.24 -7.98 -55.13
N ILE A 62 2.49 -8.06 -53.82
CA ILE A 62 1.50 -8.51 -52.82
C ILE A 62 0.38 -7.49 -52.64
N LEU A 63 0.71 -6.20 -52.52
CA LEU A 63 -0.29 -5.15 -52.32
C LEU A 63 -1.11 -4.83 -53.57
N LYS A 64 -0.60 -5.19 -54.77
CA LYS A 64 -1.30 -5.04 -56.04
C LYS A 64 -2.37 -6.11 -56.26
N ASP A 65 -2.19 -7.32 -55.75
CA ASP A 65 -3.22 -8.36 -55.82
C ASP A 65 -4.24 -8.16 -54.70
N GLU A 66 -5.49 -7.83 -55.07
CA GLU A 66 -6.59 -7.64 -54.11
C GLU A 66 -6.78 -8.82 -53.16
N LYS A 67 -6.57 -10.07 -53.62
CA LYS A 67 -6.74 -11.26 -52.79
C LYS A 67 -5.61 -11.36 -51.77
N ALA A 68 -4.37 -11.17 -52.20
CA ALA A 68 -3.21 -11.20 -51.33
C ALA A 68 -3.25 -10.04 -50.32
N ARG A 69 -3.69 -8.86 -50.75
CA ARG A 69 -3.90 -7.69 -49.90
C ARG A 69 -4.90 -7.96 -48.78
N LYS A 70 -6.08 -8.51 -49.10
CA LYS A 70 -7.08 -8.86 -48.08
C LYS A 70 -6.55 -9.84 -47.04
N LEU A 71 -5.86 -10.89 -47.48
CA LEU A 71 -5.24 -11.86 -46.57
C LEU A 71 -4.18 -11.21 -45.68
N PHE A 72 -3.38 -10.31 -46.24
CA PHE A 72 -2.37 -9.57 -45.49
C PHE A 72 -2.99 -8.61 -44.46
N ASP A 73 -4.04 -7.89 -44.84
CA ASP A 73 -4.78 -7.00 -43.94
C ASP A 73 -5.41 -7.80 -42.78
N ASP A 74 -5.99 -8.97 -43.05
CA ASP A 74 -6.49 -9.90 -42.03
C ASP A 74 -5.37 -10.38 -41.11
N LEU A 75 -4.19 -10.72 -41.66
CA LEU A 75 -3.03 -11.13 -40.86
C LEU A 75 -2.53 -10.03 -39.94
N ILE A 76 -2.48 -8.77 -40.41
CA ILE A 76 -2.11 -7.63 -39.56
C ILE A 76 -3.11 -7.49 -38.42
N ARG A 77 -4.41 -7.52 -38.72
CA ARG A 77 -5.46 -7.41 -37.69
C ARG A 77 -5.37 -8.51 -36.64
N MET A 78 -5.17 -9.75 -37.08
CA MET A 78 -5.00 -10.90 -36.19
C MET A 78 -3.72 -10.80 -35.35
N ARG A 79 -2.62 -10.30 -35.94
CA ARG A 79 -1.35 -10.07 -35.23
C ARG A 79 -1.51 -9.00 -34.15
N GLU A 80 -2.11 -7.87 -34.47
CA GLU A 80 -2.40 -6.79 -33.52
C GLU A 80 -3.28 -7.27 -32.37
N GLU A 81 -4.34 -8.02 -32.67
CA GLU A 81 -5.20 -8.60 -31.65
C GLU A 81 -4.44 -9.59 -30.76
N LYS A 82 -3.60 -10.45 -31.35
CA LYS A 82 -2.77 -11.39 -30.60
C LYS A 82 -1.80 -10.66 -29.67
N ILE A 83 -1.13 -9.61 -30.15
CA ILE A 83 -0.23 -8.77 -29.35
C ILE A 83 -1.00 -8.10 -28.22
N ARG A 84 -2.18 -7.54 -28.49
CA ARG A 84 -3.06 -6.92 -27.49
C ARG A 84 -3.51 -7.92 -26.42
N ARG A 85 -3.89 -9.13 -26.83
CA ARG A 85 -4.30 -10.20 -25.92
C ARG A 85 -3.13 -10.71 -25.09
N GLN A 86 -1.95 -10.78 -25.68
CA GLN A 86 -0.72 -11.18 -24.99
C GLN A 86 -0.29 -10.11 -23.98
N SER A 87 -0.27 -8.83 -24.37
CA SER A 87 0.09 -7.73 -23.46
C SER A 87 -0.86 -7.61 -22.28
N PHE A 88 -2.16 -7.87 -22.47
CA PHE A 88 -3.12 -7.93 -21.37
C PHE A 88 -2.82 -9.10 -20.41
N GLN A 89 -2.51 -10.27 -20.94
CA GLN A 89 -2.11 -11.43 -20.12
C GLN A 89 -0.78 -11.19 -19.41
N ASP A 90 0.17 -10.56 -20.06
CA ASP A 90 1.49 -10.24 -19.49
C ASP A 90 1.38 -9.17 -18.41
N ALA A 91 0.51 -8.16 -18.58
CA ALA A 91 0.18 -7.21 -17.53
C ALA A 91 -0.43 -7.90 -16.31
N LYS A 92 -1.34 -8.86 -16.53
CA LYS A 92 -1.93 -9.67 -15.45
C LYS A 92 -0.87 -10.52 -14.74
N ARG A 93 -0.01 -11.21 -15.50
CA ARG A 93 1.11 -12.00 -14.97
C ARG A 93 2.06 -11.13 -14.15
N ARG A 94 2.46 -9.98 -14.68
CA ARG A 94 3.32 -9.01 -13.98
C ARG A 94 2.69 -8.52 -12.67
N LYS A 95 1.38 -8.26 -12.67
CA LYS A 95 0.66 -7.88 -11.44
C LYS A 95 0.66 -9.02 -10.41
N MET A 96 0.40 -10.26 -10.84
CA MET A 96 0.44 -11.42 -9.93
C MET A 96 1.84 -11.64 -9.36
N VAL A 97 2.89 -11.48 -10.17
CA VAL A 97 4.29 -11.58 -9.72
C VAL A 97 4.60 -10.49 -8.69
N SER A 98 4.21 -9.24 -8.95
CA SER A 98 4.43 -8.15 -8.00
C SER A 98 3.69 -8.35 -6.67
N ASP A 99 2.46 -8.88 -6.73
CA ASP A 99 1.66 -9.17 -5.54
C ASP A 99 2.28 -10.32 -4.71
N LEU A 100 2.78 -11.36 -5.41
CA LEU A 100 3.52 -12.45 -4.78
C LEU A 100 4.82 -11.94 -4.14
N GLU A 101 5.60 -11.14 -4.85
CA GLU A 101 6.87 -10.58 -4.39
C GLU A 101 6.67 -9.67 -3.18
N GLU A 102 5.60 -8.87 -3.14
CA GLU A 102 5.28 -8.03 -1.98
C GLU A 102 4.88 -8.87 -0.76
N ARG A 103 4.13 -9.97 -0.97
CA ARG A 103 3.80 -10.92 0.09
C ARG A 103 5.03 -11.64 0.60
N GLU A 104 5.91 -12.10 -0.28
CA GLU A 104 7.18 -12.69 0.10
C GLU A 104 8.03 -11.67 0.84
N ARG A 105 8.15 -10.45 0.33
CA ARG A 105 8.91 -9.37 0.97
C ARG A 105 8.37 -8.99 2.33
N SER A 106 7.06 -9.05 2.56
CA SER A 106 6.45 -8.76 3.87
C SER A 106 6.53 -9.93 4.84
N ALA A 107 6.42 -11.17 4.36
CA ALA A 107 6.64 -12.37 5.18
C ALA A 107 8.12 -12.56 5.55
N PHE A 108 9.03 -12.23 4.63
CA PHE A 108 10.48 -12.21 4.83
C PHE A 108 10.99 -10.84 5.29
N ALA A 109 10.11 -9.83 5.47
CA ALA A 109 10.48 -8.56 6.06
C ALA A 109 10.91 -8.88 7.49
N TYR A 110 12.21 -8.85 7.68
CA TYR A 110 12.89 -9.02 8.96
C TYR A 110 12.11 -8.32 10.09
N ASP A 111 11.68 -9.12 11.08
CA ASP A 111 10.86 -8.67 12.20
C ASP A 111 11.54 -7.48 12.92
N PRO A 112 10.89 -6.30 12.97
CA PRO A 112 11.40 -5.13 13.67
C PRO A 112 11.83 -5.40 15.12
N HIS A 113 11.18 -6.37 15.78
CA HIS A 113 11.46 -6.76 17.15
C HIS A 113 12.80 -7.50 17.28
N VAL A 114 13.22 -8.25 16.25
CA VAL A 114 14.53 -8.91 16.22
C VAL A 114 15.63 -7.86 16.07
N LYS A 115 15.40 -6.80 15.29
CA LYS A 115 16.37 -5.69 15.12
C LYS A 115 16.55 -4.92 16.41
N ALA A 116 15.43 -4.53 17.04
CA ALA A 116 15.43 -3.86 18.33
C ALA A 116 16.18 -4.68 19.38
N ARG A 117 15.89 -5.98 19.48
CA ARG A 117 16.58 -6.89 20.41
C ARG A 117 18.08 -7.00 20.14
N THR A 118 18.50 -7.13 18.88
CA THR A 118 19.93 -7.20 18.53
C THR A 118 20.67 -5.89 18.79
N GLU A 119 20.02 -4.75 18.58
CA GLU A 119 20.61 -3.44 18.84
C GLU A 119 20.69 -3.15 20.34
N GLU A 120 19.63 -3.49 21.09
CA GLU A 120 19.64 -3.45 22.56
C GLU A 120 20.74 -4.34 23.15
N GLU A 121 20.98 -5.54 22.62
CA GLU A 121 22.08 -6.41 23.04
C GLU A 121 23.45 -5.79 22.76
N ARG A 122 23.63 -5.05 21.66
CA ARG A 122 24.88 -4.34 21.34
C ARG A 122 25.12 -3.17 22.28
N ILE A 123 24.09 -2.37 22.52
CA ILE A 123 24.13 -1.24 23.46
C ILE A 123 24.42 -1.75 24.88
N ALA A 124 23.75 -2.83 25.30
CA ALA A 124 23.96 -3.45 26.61
C ALA A 124 25.39 -4.00 26.75
N ARG A 125 25.96 -4.59 25.69
CA ARG A 125 27.35 -5.06 25.69
C ARG A 125 28.34 -3.91 25.83
N GLN A 126 28.17 -2.84 25.05
CA GLN A 126 29.00 -1.64 25.13
C GLN A 126 28.91 -0.98 26.51
N PHE A 127 27.70 -0.86 27.06
CA PHE A 127 27.48 -0.30 28.39
C PHE A 127 28.13 -1.16 29.49
N LYS A 128 27.99 -2.49 29.41
CA LYS A 128 28.60 -3.43 30.36
C LYS A 128 30.12 -3.35 30.33
N GLU A 129 30.71 -3.25 29.14
CA GLU A 129 32.16 -3.11 28.97
C GLU A 129 32.66 -1.77 29.52
N GLU A 130 31.95 -0.67 29.28
CA GLU A 130 32.31 0.64 29.81
C GLU A 130 32.15 0.69 31.34
N VAL A 131 31.09 0.09 31.90
CA VAL A 131 30.92 -0.06 33.36
C VAL A 131 32.05 -0.89 33.98
N ALA A 132 32.45 -1.99 33.32
CA ALA A 132 33.58 -2.80 33.78
C ALA A 132 34.90 -2.01 33.74
N ARG A 133 35.10 -1.22 32.69
CA ARG A 133 36.27 -0.34 32.55
C ARG A 133 36.32 0.76 33.61
N ILE A 134 35.18 1.39 33.92
CA ILE A 134 35.07 2.39 35.00
C ILE A 134 35.32 1.72 36.35
N ARG A 135 34.74 0.54 36.61
CA ARG A 135 35.02 -0.21 37.84
C ARG A 135 36.49 -0.62 37.97
N ALA A 136 37.17 -0.95 36.88
CA ALA A 136 38.61 -1.24 36.91
C ALA A 136 39.47 0.02 37.16
N LYS A 137 39.06 1.17 36.60
CA LYS A 137 39.76 2.46 36.77
C LYS A 137 39.51 3.13 38.12
N PHE A 138 38.33 2.93 38.72
CA PHE A 138 37.89 3.53 39.98
C PHE A 138 37.81 2.52 41.15
N GLY A 139 38.14 1.25 40.93
CA GLY A 139 38.00 0.14 41.88
C GLY A 139 38.93 0.14 43.09
N ASN A 140 39.76 1.17 43.27
CA ASN A 140 40.63 1.30 44.44
C ASN A 140 40.17 2.36 45.46
N LYS A 141 38.98 2.94 45.29
CA LYS A 141 38.32 3.75 46.33
C LYS A 141 36.82 3.48 46.29
N ILE A 142 36.37 2.49 47.06
CA ILE A 142 35.09 2.42 47.80
C ILE A 142 34.99 0.98 48.33
N THR A 143 35.24 0.86 49.62
CA THR A 143 34.89 -0.31 50.45
C THR A 143 33.42 -0.65 50.30
N SER A 144 33.13 -1.96 50.33
CA SER A 144 31.83 -2.62 50.26
C SER A 144 30.68 -1.91 50.99
N PRO A 145 29.44 -2.08 50.50
CA PRO A 145 28.38 -2.43 51.43
C PRO A 145 27.49 -3.59 50.94
N ALA A 146 27.03 -4.35 51.94
CA ALA A 146 26.09 -5.46 51.88
C ALA A 146 24.66 -5.00 51.48
N PRO A 147 23.71 -5.93 51.22
CA PRO A 147 22.43 -5.62 50.59
C PRO A 147 21.45 -4.96 51.58
N PRO A 148 20.59 -4.02 51.15
CA PRO A 148 19.66 -3.37 52.05
C PRO A 148 18.36 -4.17 52.22
N THR A 149 18.12 -4.58 53.48
CA THR A 149 16.82 -4.91 54.05
C THR A 149 15.95 -3.66 54.22
N HIS A 150 14.65 -3.80 53.95
CA HIS A 150 13.60 -2.81 54.24
C HIS A 150 13.65 -2.31 55.69
N HIS A 151 13.41 -1.02 55.94
CA HIS A 151 12.37 -0.49 56.86
C HIS A 151 12.45 1.06 56.99
N LYS A 152 11.33 1.68 56.57
CA LYS A 152 10.61 2.87 57.08
C LYS A 152 11.32 4.05 57.81
N GLU A 153 11.00 5.22 57.25
CA GLU A 153 10.47 6.45 57.88
C GLU A 153 11.38 7.59 58.38
N LYS A 154 11.18 8.75 57.70
CA LYS A 154 11.08 10.14 58.20
C LYS A 154 12.37 10.77 58.78
N SER A 155 12.81 11.98 58.42
CA SER A 155 12.17 13.12 57.74
C SER A 155 13.18 14.28 57.54
N ARG A 156 12.88 15.19 56.59
CA ARG A 156 13.24 16.65 56.53
C ARG A 156 14.73 16.97 56.20
N THR A 157 15.10 17.82 55.22
CA THR A 157 14.51 19.06 54.67
C THR A 157 15.13 19.43 53.30
N SER A 158 14.30 19.91 52.35
CA SER A 158 14.53 20.85 51.22
C SER A 158 15.74 20.65 50.27
N LYS A 159 15.67 20.79 48.93
CA LYS A 159 14.95 21.77 48.09
C LYS A 159 15.14 21.35 46.63
N GLY A 160 14.09 21.37 45.82
CA GLY A 160 14.17 21.08 44.38
C GLY A 160 12.84 20.68 43.78
N ASN A 161 11.97 21.67 43.54
CA ASN A 161 10.69 21.48 42.89
C ASN A 161 10.90 21.12 41.41
N ASN A 162 10.72 19.85 41.07
CA ASN A 162 10.12 19.46 39.79
C ASN A 162 9.00 18.48 40.15
N LYS A 163 7.77 18.98 40.11
CA LYS A 163 6.57 18.17 40.30
C LYS A 163 6.35 17.38 39.01
N ASP A 164 6.80 16.13 39.02
CA ASP A 164 6.29 15.10 38.12
C ASP A 164 4.78 14.99 38.34
N GLY A 165 4.02 15.48 37.36
CA GLY A 165 2.57 15.39 37.34
C GLY A 165 2.15 13.96 37.04
N SER A 166 2.06 13.13 38.08
CA SER A 166 1.14 11.99 38.07
C SER A 166 -0.28 12.58 38.05
N ILE A 167 -0.82 12.77 36.84
CA ILE A 167 -2.22 13.15 36.64
C ILE A 167 -3.07 12.10 37.34
N SER A 168 -3.92 12.53 38.29
CA SER A 168 -4.80 11.60 39.01
C SER A 168 -5.78 10.96 38.01
N GLU A 169 -6.17 9.69 38.24
CA GLU A 169 -7.15 9.00 37.38
C GLU A 169 -8.43 9.85 37.20
N GLU A 170 -8.84 10.55 38.25
CA GLU A 170 -9.97 11.49 38.24
C GLU A 170 -9.79 12.67 37.29
N ASP A 171 -8.55 13.13 37.08
CA ASP A 171 -8.25 14.21 36.14
C ASP A 171 -8.18 13.71 34.70
N ARG A 172 -7.84 12.43 34.46
CA ARG A 172 -7.86 11.82 33.12
C ARG A 172 -9.28 11.59 32.62
N GLU A 173 -10.17 11.19 33.52
CA GLU A 173 -11.61 10.99 33.24
C GLU A 173 -12.32 12.30 32.88
N LYS A 174 -11.77 13.44 33.33
CA LYS A 174 -12.24 14.79 33.00
C LYS A 174 -11.67 15.32 31.69
N MET A 175 -10.74 14.61 31.06
CA MET A 175 -10.04 15.06 29.85
C MET A 175 -10.62 14.43 28.59
N LEU A 176 -10.90 15.29 27.61
CA LEU A 176 -11.39 14.93 26.29
C LEU A 176 -10.35 15.27 25.23
N LYS A 177 -10.17 14.37 24.28
CA LYS A 177 -9.40 14.61 23.07
C LYS A 177 -10.36 14.92 21.94
N VAL A 178 -10.25 16.14 21.41
CA VAL A 178 -11.08 16.63 20.32
C VAL A 178 -10.23 16.73 19.06
N SER A 179 -10.75 16.25 17.92
CA SER A 179 -10.05 16.35 16.63
C SER A 179 -10.99 16.81 15.52
N TRP A 180 -10.44 17.59 14.59
CA TRP A 180 -11.18 18.17 13.46
C TRP A 180 -10.30 18.29 12.22
N ASP A 181 -10.93 18.41 11.05
CA ASP A 181 -10.23 18.59 9.78
C ASP A 181 -9.79 20.05 9.61
N ASN A 182 -8.61 20.26 9.01
CA ASN A 182 -8.04 21.58 8.75
C ASN A 182 -8.64 22.21 7.47
N VAL A 183 -9.97 22.22 7.38
CA VAL A 183 -10.75 22.77 6.26
C VAL A 183 -11.66 23.87 6.83
N GLY A 184 -11.40 25.12 6.47
CA GLY A 184 -12.18 26.29 6.91
C GLY A 184 -11.56 27.05 8.09
N ASP A 185 -12.41 27.75 8.86
CA ASP A 185 -12.01 28.53 10.02
C ASP A 185 -11.41 27.64 11.12
N ASP A 186 -10.28 28.09 11.65
CA ASP A 186 -9.57 27.38 12.70
C ASP A 186 -10.37 27.44 14.01
N TYR A 187 -10.85 26.29 14.49
CA TYR A 187 -11.42 26.17 15.84
C TYR A 187 -10.45 26.72 16.88
N THR A 188 -10.70 27.96 17.30
CA THR A 188 -9.89 28.69 18.26
C THR A 188 -10.24 28.21 19.67
N ALA A 189 -9.32 28.34 20.62
CA ALA A 189 -9.54 27.87 21.99
C ALA A 189 -10.80 28.49 22.63
N GLN A 190 -11.18 29.70 22.24
CA GLN A 190 -12.40 30.37 22.68
C GLN A 190 -13.67 29.70 22.12
N ARG A 191 -13.68 29.37 20.83
CA ARG A 191 -14.80 28.67 20.18
C ARG A 191 -15.00 27.27 20.77
N LEU A 192 -13.91 26.56 21.07
CA LEU A 192 -13.98 25.28 21.77
C LEU A 192 -14.50 25.45 23.20
N ARG A 193 -14.13 26.51 23.92
CA ARG A 193 -14.72 26.79 25.25
C ARG A 193 -16.22 27.08 25.18
N GLU A 194 -16.69 27.78 24.15
CA GLU A 194 -18.13 28.06 23.96
C GLU A 194 -18.91 26.78 23.66
N ILE A 195 -18.42 25.94 22.74
CA ILE A 195 -19.08 24.69 22.35
C ILE A 195 -19.13 23.71 23.53
N PHE A 196 -18.03 23.56 24.26
CA PHE A 196 -17.98 22.64 25.41
C PHE A 196 -18.57 23.26 26.69
N GLY A 197 -18.74 24.59 26.73
CA GLY A 197 -19.42 25.32 27.81
C GLY A 197 -20.88 24.92 27.98
N GLU A 198 -21.54 24.47 26.91
CA GLU A 198 -22.92 23.93 26.95
C GLU A 198 -23.01 22.62 27.74
N PHE A 199 -21.92 21.82 27.76
CA PHE A 199 -21.87 20.52 28.46
C PHE A 199 -21.30 20.63 29.87
N GLY A 200 -20.59 21.72 30.17
CA GLY A 200 -20.09 22.01 31.51
C GLY A 200 -18.97 23.05 31.50
N LYS A 201 -18.55 23.46 32.70
CA LYS A 201 -17.45 24.42 32.85
C LYS A 201 -16.14 23.80 32.35
N VAL A 202 -15.53 24.42 31.34
CA VAL A 202 -14.22 24.02 30.80
C VAL A 202 -13.12 24.65 31.64
N GLU A 203 -12.20 23.84 32.16
CA GLU A 203 -11.06 24.31 32.98
C GLU A 203 -9.88 24.72 32.12
N ASP A 204 -9.53 23.90 31.12
CA ASP A 204 -8.41 24.20 30.24
C ASP A 204 -8.64 23.66 28.82
N VAL A 205 -8.11 24.36 27.82
CA VAL A 205 -8.15 23.97 26.40
C VAL A 205 -6.75 24.12 25.81
N VAL A 206 -6.12 22.99 25.53
CA VAL A 206 -4.78 22.92 24.94
C VAL A 206 -4.89 22.48 23.49
N ILE A 207 -4.70 23.42 22.55
CA ILE A 207 -4.65 23.08 21.12
C ILE A 207 -3.28 22.47 20.81
N MET A 208 -3.27 21.19 20.46
CA MET A 208 -2.09 20.49 19.99
C MET A 208 -1.90 20.80 18.49
N SER A 209 -1.28 21.94 18.17
CA SER A 209 -0.91 22.24 16.79
C SER A 209 0.22 21.33 16.35
N THR A 210 -0.11 20.26 15.63
CA THR A 210 0.91 19.37 15.07
C THR A 210 1.58 20.05 13.87
N LYS A 211 2.90 19.87 13.72
CA LYS A 211 3.75 20.44 12.64
C LYS A 211 3.03 20.42 11.27
N LYS A 212 3.19 21.51 10.51
CA LYS A 212 2.65 21.96 9.18
C LYS A 212 2.13 20.96 8.11
N LYS A 213 2.15 19.64 8.29
CA LYS A 213 1.80 18.62 7.27
C LYS A 213 0.65 17.67 7.62
N LYS A 214 -0.04 17.81 8.75
CA LYS A 214 -1.21 16.96 9.06
C LYS A 214 -2.52 17.63 8.62
N LYS A 215 -3.38 16.86 7.96
CA LYS A 215 -4.74 17.27 7.53
C LYS A 215 -5.71 17.49 8.70
N LYS A 216 -5.39 16.97 9.89
CA LYS A 216 -6.21 17.02 11.10
C LYS A 216 -5.52 17.80 12.22
N ARG A 217 -6.28 18.64 12.91
CA ARG A 217 -5.89 19.32 14.14
C ARG A 217 -6.54 18.63 15.34
N SER A 218 -5.90 18.73 16.50
CA SER A 218 -6.39 18.13 17.73
C SER A 218 -6.20 19.07 18.90
N ALA A 219 -7.12 19.03 19.86
CA ALA A 219 -7.02 19.70 21.15
C ALA A 219 -7.31 18.72 22.28
N LEU A 220 -6.78 19.03 23.45
CA LEU A 220 -7.16 18.42 24.72
C LEU A 220 -8.00 19.43 25.50
N ILE A 221 -9.13 18.98 26.01
CA ILE A 221 -10.07 19.79 26.79
C ILE A 221 -10.18 19.14 28.16
N ALA A 222 -9.89 19.90 29.21
CA ALA A 222 -10.13 19.49 30.59
C ALA A 222 -11.47 20.08 31.05
N MET A 223 -12.41 19.21 31.41
CA MET A 223 -13.73 19.57 31.93
C MET A 223 -13.71 19.61 33.46
N ALA A 224 -14.49 20.49 34.08
CA ALA A 224 -14.58 20.55 35.55
C ALA A 224 -15.29 19.33 36.18
N SER A 225 -16.05 18.57 35.39
CA SER A 225 -16.82 17.42 35.86
C SER A 225 -16.69 16.23 34.91
N LYS A 226 -16.64 15.02 35.49
CA LYS A 226 -16.66 13.74 34.77
C LYS A 226 -17.95 13.55 33.97
N ASP A 227 -19.07 13.97 34.53
CA ASP A 227 -20.39 13.86 33.88
C ASP A 227 -20.46 14.75 32.63
N ALA A 228 -19.87 15.95 32.70
CA ALA A 228 -19.74 16.87 31.57
C ALA A 228 -18.87 16.28 30.45
N ALA A 229 -17.82 15.54 30.79
CA ALA A 229 -16.96 14.88 29.80
C ALA A 229 -17.70 13.74 29.06
N LEU A 230 -18.49 12.94 29.79
CA LEU A 230 -19.31 11.87 29.21
C LEU A 230 -20.42 12.42 28.30
N ALA A 231 -21.12 13.47 28.74
CA ALA A 231 -22.18 14.12 27.96
C ALA A 231 -21.66 14.70 26.63
N ALA A 232 -20.45 15.25 26.63
CA ALA A 232 -19.83 15.81 25.41
C ALA A 232 -19.37 14.74 24.41
N THR A 233 -19.10 13.50 24.85
CA THR A 233 -18.59 12.43 23.98
C THR A 233 -19.69 11.85 23.07
N GLY A 234 -20.94 11.85 23.52
CA GLY A 234 -22.07 11.24 22.81
C GLY A 234 -22.72 12.10 21.72
N ASN A 235 -22.30 13.36 21.59
CA ASN A 235 -22.94 14.34 20.71
C ASN A 235 -22.06 14.73 19.52
N VAL A 236 -22.69 14.92 18.35
CA VAL A 236 -22.01 15.48 17.17
C VAL A 236 -21.82 16.97 17.41
N LEU A 237 -20.62 17.37 17.78
CA LEU A 237 -20.25 18.75 18.11
C LEU A 237 -19.57 19.43 16.93
N GLY A 238 -19.65 20.75 16.83
CA GLY A 238 -19.01 21.53 15.75
C GLY A 238 -19.96 22.02 14.65
N ASP A 239 -19.39 22.69 13.66
CA ASP A 239 -20.10 23.14 12.47
C ASP A 239 -20.49 21.96 11.58
N LEU A 240 -21.68 22.02 10.97
CA LEU A 240 -22.21 20.99 10.07
C LEU A 240 -21.29 20.69 8.87
N SER A 241 -20.42 21.64 8.51
CA SER A 241 -19.42 21.49 7.45
C SER A 241 -18.10 20.86 7.93
N ASN A 242 -17.83 20.83 9.23
CA ASN A 242 -16.61 20.27 9.81
C ASN A 242 -16.85 19.77 11.26
N PRO A 243 -17.41 18.55 11.42
CA PRO A 243 -17.76 18.04 12.73
C PRO A 243 -16.52 17.76 13.59
N LEU A 244 -16.61 18.08 14.88
CA LEU A 244 -15.65 17.76 15.91
C LEU A 244 -15.83 16.30 16.36
N LEU A 245 -14.75 15.54 16.33
CA LEU A 245 -14.70 14.20 16.90
C LEU A 245 -14.18 14.29 18.33
N VAL A 246 -15.04 14.00 19.30
CA VAL A 246 -14.74 14.03 20.74
C VAL A 246 -14.55 12.59 21.23
N LEU A 247 -13.39 12.31 21.81
CA LEU A 247 -13.08 11.01 22.39
C LEU A 247 -12.59 11.20 23.83
N PRO A 248 -13.00 10.35 24.79
CA PRO A 248 -12.41 10.33 26.12
C PRO A 248 -10.94 9.91 26.01
N LEU A 249 -10.08 10.47 26.87
CA LEU A 249 -8.64 10.23 26.80
C LEU A 249 -8.27 8.76 27.08
N ASP A 250 -9.05 8.08 27.93
CA ASP A 250 -9.01 6.63 28.11
C ASP A 250 -10.33 6.02 27.60
N PRO A 251 -10.30 4.96 26.77
CA PRO A 251 -11.52 4.30 26.33
C PRO A 251 -12.19 3.68 27.56
N VAL A 252 -13.40 4.17 27.90
CA VAL A 252 -14.28 3.51 28.87
C VAL A 252 -14.35 2.04 28.47
N GLN A 253 -13.82 1.16 29.32
CA GLN A 253 -13.95 -0.27 29.13
C GLN A 253 -15.43 -0.57 28.98
N ALA A 254 -15.83 -1.06 27.82
CA ALA A 254 -17.16 -1.62 27.64
C ALA A 254 -17.29 -2.75 28.67
N SER A 255 -18.09 -2.53 29.71
CA SER A 255 -18.48 -3.57 30.64
C SER A 255 -19.01 -4.74 29.82
N PRO A 256 -18.46 -5.96 29.97
CA PRO A 256 -18.99 -7.11 29.25
C PRO A 256 -20.44 -7.31 29.69
N LEU A 257 -21.35 -7.34 28.72
CA LEU A 257 -22.73 -7.79 28.94
C LEU A 257 -22.69 -9.14 29.68
N PRO A 258 -23.60 -9.37 30.65
CA PRO A 258 -23.65 -10.63 31.35
C PRO A 258 -23.90 -11.76 30.35
N THR A 259 -22.95 -12.69 30.27
CA THR A 259 -23.09 -13.97 29.58
C THR A 259 -24.31 -14.68 30.14
N PHE A 260 -25.37 -14.78 29.34
CA PHE A 260 -26.52 -15.60 29.67
C PHE A 260 -26.12 -17.07 29.52
N SER A 261 -25.83 -17.72 30.66
CA SER A 261 -25.63 -19.17 30.73
C SER A 261 -26.91 -19.88 30.32
N GLY A 262 -26.77 -20.86 29.43
CA GLY A 262 -27.86 -21.52 28.75
C GLY A 262 -28.94 -22.08 29.66
N ALA A 263 -30.18 -21.64 29.42
CA ALA A 263 -31.37 -22.39 29.74
C ALA A 263 -31.67 -23.33 28.58
N GLN A 264 -31.79 -24.62 28.88
CA GLN A 264 -32.22 -25.64 27.95
C GLN A 264 -33.63 -25.34 27.46
N ILE A 265 -33.81 -25.21 26.14
CA ILE A 265 -35.10 -25.41 25.48
C ILE A 265 -34.83 -26.22 24.22
N ASN A 266 -35.33 -27.46 24.23
CA ASN A 266 -35.50 -28.29 23.04
C ASN A 266 -36.51 -27.62 22.11
N VAL A 267 -36.12 -27.38 20.87
CA VAL A 267 -37.05 -27.24 19.74
C VAL A 267 -36.42 -27.96 18.55
N ASP A 268 -37.04 -29.08 18.17
CA ASP A 268 -36.79 -29.80 16.93
C ASP A 268 -37.05 -28.89 15.72
N GLN A 269 -36.13 -28.84 14.73
CA GLN A 269 -36.44 -28.89 13.29
C GLN A 269 -35.17 -28.90 12.42
N GLU A 270 -35.29 -29.61 11.30
CA GLU A 270 -34.25 -30.14 10.40
C GLU A 270 -33.32 -29.10 9.73
N GLU A 271 -32.01 -29.36 9.76
CA GLU A 271 -31.00 -28.71 8.91
C GLU A 271 -30.54 -29.66 7.80
N PRO A 272 -30.56 -29.26 6.51
CA PRO A 272 -29.97 -30.05 5.43
C PRO A 272 -28.43 -29.99 5.49
N PRO A 273 -27.71 -31.08 5.16
CA PRO A 273 -26.25 -31.08 5.29
C PRO A 273 -25.61 -30.15 4.24
N LEU A 274 -24.96 -29.10 4.74
CA LEU A 274 -24.09 -28.22 3.97
C LEU A 274 -23.02 -29.04 3.23
N SER A 275 -23.16 -29.00 1.92
CA SER A 275 -22.25 -29.40 0.86
C SER A 275 -20.76 -29.34 1.21
N LYS A 276 -20.16 -30.54 1.35
CA LYS A 276 -18.73 -30.76 1.11
C LYS A 276 -18.43 -30.52 -0.37
N PHE A 277 -18.21 -29.27 -0.78
CA PHE A 277 -17.54 -28.95 -2.03
C PHE A 277 -16.09 -28.53 -1.74
N VAL A 278 -15.33 -29.48 -1.20
CA VAL A 278 -13.86 -29.45 -1.23
C VAL A 278 -13.43 -30.09 -2.54
N GLY A 279 -12.56 -29.42 -3.29
CA GLY A 279 -12.10 -29.79 -4.62
C GLY A 279 -11.53 -31.20 -4.75
N ALA A 280 -12.39 -32.17 -5.01
CA ALA A 280 -12.05 -33.55 -5.34
C ALA A 280 -11.84 -33.76 -6.86
N GLY A 281 -11.22 -32.80 -7.55
CA GLY A 281 -11.07 -32.83 -9.01
C GLY A 281 -9.63 -32.82 -9.54
N TYR A 282 -8.63 -32.49 -8.71
CA TYR A 282 -7.25 -32.26 -9.17
C TYR A 282 -6.21 -33.20 -8.55
N GLN A 283 -6.44 -33.73 -7.34
CA GLN A 283 -5.46 -34.58 -6.65
C GLN A 283 -5.17 -35.90 -7.41
N SER A 284 -6.20 -36.54 -7.97
CA SER A 284 -6.05 -37.82 -8.68
C SER A 284 -5.30 -37.68 -10.02
N PHE A 285 -5.37 -36.50 -10.64
CA PHE A 285 -4.62 -36.20 -11.86
C PHE A 285 -3.15 -35.91 -11.54
N GLU A 286 -2.89 -35.15 -10.48
CA GLU A 286 -1.53 -34.86 -10.01
C GLU A 286 -0.79 -36.14 -9.62
N ASP A 287 -1.46 -37.07 -8.92
CA ASP A 287 -0.87 -38.37 -8.55
C ASP A 287 -0.53 -39.22 -9.79
N SER A 288 -1.40 -39.24 -10.81
CA SER A 288 -1.15 -39.98 -12.05
C SER A 288 0.00 -39.39 -12.87
N VAL A 289 0.16 -38.06 -12.89
CA VAL A 289 1.28 -37.38 -13.55
C VAL A 289 2.60 -37.66 -12.81
N LEU A 290 2.59 -37.67 -11.48
CA LEU A 290 3.75 -38.00 -10.66
C LEU A 290 4.19 -39.46 -10.80
N GLU A 291 3.25 -40.39 -10.92
CA GLU A 291 3.55 -41.80 -11.13
C GLU A 291 4.17 -42.06 -12.51
N LYS A 292 3.72 -41.32 -13.53
CA LYS A 292 4.28 -41.39 -14.89
C LYS A 292 5.71 -40.86 -14.98
N LEU A 293 6.06 -39.89 -14.14
CA LEU A 293 7.42 -39.32 -14.06
C LEU A 293 8.41 -40.18 -13.26
N LYS A 294 7.93 -41.07 -12.37
CA LYS A 294 8.78 -42.02 -11.63
C LYS A 294 9.17 -43.26 -12.44
N LYS A 295 8.64 -43.43 -13.65
CA LYS A 295 8.82 -44.63 -14.48
C LYS A 295 9.68 -44.41 -15.73
N VAL A 296 10.49 -43.36 -15.74
CA VAL A 296 11.58 -43.11 -16.71
C VAL A 296 12.90 -43.17 -15.95
#